data_AF-A0A8S9L895-F1
#
_entry.id   AF-A0A8S9L895-F1
#
_cell.length_a   1.000
_cell.length_b   1.000
_cell.length_c   1.000
_cell.angle_alpha   90.00
_cell.angle_beta   90.00
_cell.angle_gamma   90.00
#
_symmetry.space_group_name_H-M   'P 1'
#
loop_
_entity.id
_entity.type
_entity.pdbx_description
1 polymer ?
#
loop_
_entity_poly.entity_id
_entity_poly.type
_entity_poly.pdbx_seq_one_letter_code
_entity_poly.pdbx_strand_id
1 'polypeptide(L)'
;MAICFILYAFLTLLSALSLTLSLSIINARKSRKRAVGFFHPYTNDGGGGERVLWCAVKAIQEETPDLDCIVFTGDHDSSSDSLSRRAVDRFGVSLLSPPEVLSLSRDSLG
;
A
#
# COMPACT_ATOMS: atom_id res chain seq x y z
N MET A 1 51.56 19.10 -12.08
CA MET A 1 50.63 20.07 -11.44
C MET A 1 49.27 20.10 -12.14
N ALA A 2 49.16 20.55 -13.40
CA ALA A 2 47.87 20.65 -14.11
C ALA A 2 47.10 19.32 -14.23
N ILE A 3 47.78 18.22 -14.56
CA ILE A 3 47.15 16.89 -14.69
C ILE A 3 46.51 16.43 -13.37
N CYS A 4 47.16 16.69 -12.23
CA CYS A 4 46.63 16.32 -10.91
C CYS A 4 45.33 17.08 -10.59
N PHE A 5 45.23 18.36 -10.96
CA PHE A 5 44.00 19.14 -10.79
C PHE A 5 42.86 18.59 -11.65
N ILE A 6 43.15 18.21 -12.90
CA ILE A 6 42.15 17.61 -13.80
C ILE A 6 41.63 16.29 -13.24
N LEU A 7 42.52 15.39 -12.79
CA LEU A 7 42.13 14.11 -12.21
C LEU A 7 41.29 14.27 -10.93
N TYR A 8 41.66 15.22 -10.06
CA TYR A 8 40.88 15.52 -8.85
C TYR A 8 39.50 16.10 -9.18
N ALA A 9 39.40 16.96 -10.20
CA ALA A 9 38.12 17.47 -10.67
C ALA A 9 37.21 16.35 -11.21
N PHE A 10 37.74 15.39 -11.98
CA PHE A 10 36.96 14.23 -12.42
C PHE A 10 36.54 13.32 -11.27
N LEU A 11 37.43 13.08 -10.29
CA LEU A 11 37.11 12.24 -9.14
C LEU A 11 35.99 12.84 -8.28
N THR A 12 36.06 14.15 -8.02
CA THR A 12 35.03 14.88 -7.27
C THR A 12 33.71 14.93 -8.02
N LEU A 13 33.73 15.12 -9.35
CA LEU A 13 32.53 15.09 -10.19
C LEU A 13 31.87 13.70 -10.17
N LEU A 14 32.65 12.63 -10.33
CA LEU A 14 32.15 11.26 -10.32
C LEU A 14 31.59 10.86 -8.95
N SER A 15 32.26 11.28 -7.86
CA SER A 15 31.79 11.09 -6.49
C SER A 15 30.48 11.83 -6.23
N ALA A 16 30.38 13.10 -6.64
CA ALA A 16 29.16 13.88 -6.49
C ALA A 16 27.99 13.29 -7.29
N LEU A 17 28.23 12.82 -8.51
CA LEU A 17 27.22 12.14 -9.33
C LEU A 17 26.74 10.83 -8.67
N SER A 18 27.68 10.01 -8.16
CA SER A 18 27.33 8.78 -7.45
C SER A 18 26.53 9.04 -6.17
N LEU A 19 26.91 10.05 -5.38
CA LEU A 19 26.22 10.43 -4.15
C LEU A 19 24.81 10.95 -4.44
N THR A 20 24.66 11.85 -5.41
CA THR A 20 23.35 12.39 -5.81
C THR A 20 22.42 11.31 -6.35
N LEU A 21 22.93 10.37 -7.15
CA LEU A 21 22.17 9.21 -7.61
C LEU A 21 21.73 8.32 -6.44
N SER A 22 22.64 8.03 -5.50
CA SER A 22 22.35 7.23 -4.31
C SER A 22 21.29 7.89 -3.42
N LEU A 23 21.41 9.20 -3.18
CA LEU A 23 20.42 9.97 -2.42
C LEU A 23 19.06 10.02 -3.14
N SER A 24 19.05 10.16 -4.46
CA SER A 24 17.82 10.11 -5.27
C SER A 24 17.12 8.75 -5.13
N ILE A 25 17.87 7.65 -5.18
CA ILE A 25 17.33 6.29 -4.99
C ILE A 25 16.79 6.09 -3.57
N ILE A 26 17.50 6.57 -2.55
CA ILE A 26 17.05 6.47 -1.15
C ILE A 26 15.78 7.28 -0.93
N ASN A 27 15.74 8.52 -1.42
CA ASN A 27 14.56 9.38 -1.33
C ASN A 27 13.37 8.78 -2.08
N ALA A 28 13.59 8.27 -3.29
CA ALA A 28 12.56 7.57 -4.05
C ALA A 28 12.03 6.32 -3.32
N ARG A 29 12.91 5.57 -2.63
CA ARG A 29 12.49 4.43 -1.81
C ARG A 29 11.69 4.86 -0.58
N LYS A 30 12.07 5.97 0.05
CA LYS A 30 11.38 6.53 1.25
C LYS A 30 10.02 7.12 0.90
N SER A 31 9.84 7.66 -0.30
CA SER A 31 8.57 8.22 -0.76
C SER A 31 7.58 7.17 -1.28
N ARG A 32 7.95 5.88 -1.31
CA ARG A 32 7.01 4.82 -1.68
C ARG A 32 5.90 4.72 -0.64
N LYS A 33 4.66 4.95 -1.09
CA LYS A 33 3.47 4.63 -0.31
C LYS A 33 3.47 3.15 0.03
N ARG A 34 3.15 2.83 1.28
CA ARG A 34 3.02 1.46 1.77
C ARG A 34 1.53 1.15 1.87
N ALA A 35 1.17 -0.08 1.55
CA ALA A 35 -0.21 -0.56 1.63
C ALA A 35 -0.23 -2.03 2.05
N VAL A 36 -1.36 -2.47 2.61
CA VAL A 36 -1.66 -3.88 2.91
C VAL A 36 -2.87 -4.31 2.11
N GLY A 37 -2.68 -5.39 1.35
CA GLY A 37 -3.74 -6.02 0.57
C GLY A 37 -4.35 -7.20 1.30
N PHE A 38 -5.67 -7.21 1.43
CA PHE A 38 -6.47 -8.34 1.93
C PHE A 38 -7.22 -8.98 0.78
N PHE A 39 -7.07 -10.29 0.60
CA PHE A 39 -7.74 -11.03 -0.47
C PHE A 39 -8.94 -11.79 0.10
N HIS A 40 -10.13 -11.48 -0.40
CA HIS A 40 -11.35 -12.17 0.02
C HIS A 40 -12.34 -12.31 -1.15
N PRO A 41 -12.67 -13.53 -1.59
CA PRO A 41 -13.40 -13.76 -2.84
C PRO A 41 -14.77 -13.09 -2.87
N TYR A 42 -15.51 -13.12 -1.76
CA TYR A 42 -16.85 -12.54 -1.64
C TYR A 42 -17.02 -11.86 -0.28
N THR A 43 -17.45 -10.62 -0.26
CA THR A 43 -17.58 -9.77 0.96
C THR A 43 -19.04 -9.40 1.26
N ASN A 44 -19.97 -10.18 0.70
CA ASN A 44 -21.42 -9.96 0.71
C ASN A 44 -22.21 -11.07 1.42
N ASP A 45 -21.59 -12.20 1.77
CA ASP A 45 -22.27 -13.40 2.27
C ASP A 45 -22.50 -13.39 3.80
N GLY A 46 -21.81 -12.52 4.54
CA GLY A 46 -21.97 -12.37 5.99
C GLY A 46 -21.34 -13.51 6.80
N GLY A 47 -20.36 -14.23 6.24
CA GLY A 47 -19.75 -15.41 6.86
C GLY A 47 -18.70 -15.12 7.93
N GLY A 48 -18.23 -16.16 8.62
CA GLY A 48 -17.19 -16.04 9.65
C GLY A 48 -15.84 -15.53 9.11
N GLY A 49 -15.50 -15.88 7.87
CA GLY A 49 -14.27 -15.39 7.20
C GLY A 49 -14.25 -13.87 7.01
N GLU A 50 -15.41 -13.28 6.72
CA GLU A 50 -15.54 -11.83 6.60
C GLU A 50 -15.34 -11.12 7.95
N ARG A 51 -15.82 -11.70 9.05
CA ARG A 51 -15.54 -11.14 10.39
C ARG A 51 -14.04 -11.10 10.67
N VAL A 52 -13.32 -12.16 10.29
CA VAL A 52 -11.85 -12.21 10.42
C VAL A 52 -11.20 -11.13 9.55
N LEU A 53 -11.65 -10.97 8.31
CA LEU A 53 -11.20 -9.90 7.42
C LEU A 53 -11.37 -8.52 8.07
N TRP A 54 -12.58 -8.19 8.54
CA TRP A 54 -12.86 -6.87 9.10
C TRP A 54 -12.09 -6.60 10.39
N CYS A 55 -11.96 -7.59 11.26
CA CYS A 55 -11.12 -7.46 12.45
C CYS A 55 -9.64 -7.24 12.08
N ALA A 56 -9.13 -7.92 11.06
CA ALA A 56 -7.75 -7.74 10.61
C ALA A 56 -7.51 -6.36 9.99
N VAL A 57 -8.43 -5.88 9.14
CA VAL A 57 -8.37 -4.52 8.58
C VAL A 57 -8.36 -3.48 9.71
N LYS A 58 -9.28 -3.62 10.68
CA LYS A 58 -9.34 -2.72 11.83
C LYS A 58 -8.04 -2.73 12.64
N ALA A 59 -7.49 -3.90 12.94
CA ALA A 59 -6.26 -4.02 13.71
C ALA A 59 -5.07 -3.34 13.00
N ILE A 60 -4.96 -3.49 11.68
CA ILE A 60 -3.91 -2.80 10.91
C ILE A 60 -4.11 -1.29 10.91
N GLN A 61 -5.34 -0.80 10.77
CA GLN A 61 -5.62 0.63 10.83
C GLN A 61 -5.31 1.22 12.22
N GLU A 62 -5.58 0.49 13.29
CA GLU A 62 -5.26 0.91 14.66
C GLU A 62 -3.76 0.93 14.92
N GLU A 63 -3.02 -0.05 14.39
CA GLU A 63 -1.57 -0.14 14.58
C GLU A 63 -0.77 0.79 13.65
N THR A 64 -1.24 1.04 12.44
CA THR A 64 -0.61 1.96 11.49
C THR A 64 -1.67 2.75 10.71
N PRO A 65 -2.18 3.86 11.27
CA PRO A 65 -3.25 4.66 10.66
C PRO A 65 -2.91 5.24 9.27
N ASP A 66 -1.62 5.47 9.00
CA ASP A 66 -1.13 6.01 7.72
C ASP A 66 -0.95 4.91 6.64
N LEU A 67 -1.29 3.65 6.93
CA LEU A 67 -1.12 2.53 6.03
C LEU A 67 -2.40 2.27 5.24
N ASP A 68 -2.32 2.39 3.92
CA ASP A 68 -3.44 2.15 3.03
C ASP A 68 -3.88 0.67 3.12
N CYS A 69 -5.15 0.42 3.43
CA CYS A 69 -5.74 -0.92 3.48
C CYS A 69 -6.59 -1.15 2.24
N ILE A 70 -6.24 -2.17 1.45
CA ILE A 70 -6.90 -2.50 0.19
C ILE A 70 -7.56 -3.87 0.32
N VAL A 71 -8.85 -3.96 0.01
CA VAL A 71 -9.60 -5.21 -0.04
C VAL A 71 -9.78 -5.61 -1.50
N PHE A 72 -9.19 -6.75 -1.86
CA PHE A 72 -9.33 -7.38 -3.16
C PHE A 72 -10.47 -8.39 -3.12
N THR A 73 -11.50 -8.17 -3.93
CA THR A 73 -12.72 -8.99 -3.91
C THR A 73 -13.29 -9.28 -5.29
N GLY A 74 -13.95 -10.43 -5.44
CA GLY A 74 -14.70 -10.77 -6.64
C GLY A 74 -16.07 -10.06 -6.75
N ASP A 75 -16.47 -9.32 -5.71
CA ASP A 75 -17.73 -8.58 -5.73
C ASP A 75 -17.67 -7.38 -6.67
N HIS A 76 -18.54 -7.36 -7.68
CA HIS A 76 -18.60 -6.27 -8.67
C HIS A 76 -19.20 -4.95 -8.13
N ASP A 77 -20.01 -5.01 -7.06
CA ASP A 77 -20.74 -3.85 -6.52
C ASP A 77 -20.22 -3.39 -5.15
N SER A 78 -18.95 -3.68 -4.84
CA SER A 78 -18.36 -3.37 -3.54
C SER A 78 -17.66 -1.99 -3.55
N SER A 79 -18.33 -0.96 -3.02
CA SER A 79 -17.67 0.34 -2.74
C SER A 79 -17.06 0.38 -1.34
N SER A 80 -16.04 1.22 -1.14
CA SER A 80 -15.37 1.43 0.16
C SER A 80 -16.36 1.75 1.30
N ASP A 81 -17.32 2.63 1.03
CA ASP A 81 -18.37 3.01 1.99
C ASP A 81 -19.32 1.85 2.27
N SER A 82 -19.66 1.06 1.23
CA SER A 82 -20.54 -0.09 1.39
C SER A 82 -19.91 -1.18 2.27
N LEU A 83 -18.61 -1.45 2.11
CA LEU A 83 -17.87 -2.41 2.93
C LEU A 83 -17.73 -1.93 4.37
N SER A 84 -17.43 -0.64 4.56
CA SER A 84 -17.32 -0.04 5.89
C SER A 84 -18.64 -0.14 6.65
N ARG A 85 -19.77 0.16 5.98
CA ARG A 85 -21.10 -0.05 6.56
C ARG A 85 -21.35 -1.53 6.86
N ARG A 86 -21.04 -2.44 5.94
CA ARG A 86 -21.20 -3.90 6.18
C ARG A 86 -20.40 -4.38 7.39
N ALA A 87 -19.17 -3.92 7.56
CA ALA A 87 -18.33 -4.26 8.71
C ALA A 87 -19.01 -3.87 10.03
N VAL A 88 -19.63 -2.70 10.09
CA VAL A 88 -20.41 -2.25 11.25
C VAL A 88 -21.72 -3.03 11.38
N ASP A 89 -22.54 -3.03 10.35
CA ASP A 89 -23.93 -3.53 10.38
C ASP A 89 -24.00 -5.04 10.62
N ARG A 90 -23.06 -5.81 10.07
CA ARG A 90 -23.05 -7.29 10.16
C ARG A 90 -22.18 -7.82 11.28
N PHE A 91 -21.09 -7.12 11.61
CA PHE A 91 -20.06 -7.65 12.51
C PHE A 91 -19.74 -6.76 13.71
N GLY A 92 -20.31 -5.55 13.80
CA GLY A 92 -20.02 -4.58 14.85
C GLY A 92 -18.60 -4.02 14.79
N VAL A 93 -17.95 -4.08 13.62
CA VAL A 93 -16.56 -3.65 13.43
C VAL A 93 -16.53 -2.28 12.77
N SER A 94 -16.28 -1.24 13.57
CA SER A 94 -16.04 0.12 13.06
C SER A 94 -14.60 0.27 12.61
N LEU A 95 -14.42 0.52 11.31
CA LEU A 95 -13.13 0.86 10.70
C LEU A 95 -12.79 2.34 10.97
N LEU A 96 -11.50 2.67 11.02
CA LEU A 96 -11.01 4.04 11.22
C LEU A 96 -11.08 4.86 9.93
N SER A 97 -10.87 4.22 8.80
CA SER A 97 -11.01 4.79 7.46
C SER A 97 -11.65 3.77 6.51
N PRO A 98 -12.37 4.22 5.47
CA PRO A 98 -12.89 3.30 4.46
C PRO A 98 -11.74 2.59 3.74
N PRO A 99 -11.74 1.25 3.64
CA PRO A 99 -10.72 0.53 2.91
C PRO A 99 -10.92 0.75 1.41
N GLU A 100 -9.83 0.84 0.66
CA GLU A 100 -9.89 0.86 -0.80
C GLU A 100 -10.33 -0.51 -1.32
N VAL A 101 -11.09 -0.54 -2.42
CA VAL A 101 -11.63 -1.78 -2.98
C VAL A 101 -11.15 -1.95 -4.39
N LEU A 102 -10.60 -3.13 -4.68
CA LEU A 102 -10.21 -3.51 -6.02
C LEU A 102 -10.90 -4.81 -6.41
N SER A 103 -11.62 -4.77 -7.53
CA SER A 103 -12.29 -5.95 -8.06
C SER A 103 -11.25 -6.89 -8.69
N LEU A 104 -11.24 -8.15 -8.26
CA LEU A 104 -10.42 -9.21 -8.84
C LEU A 104 -11.15 -9.77 -10.08
N SER A 105 -10.88 -9.21 -11.26
CA SER A 105 -11.25 -9.85 -12.52
C SER A 105 -10.20 -10.89 -12.91
N ARG A 106 -10.65 -12.09 -13.32
CA ARG A 106 -9.77 -13.20 -13.74
C ARG A 106 -8.84 -12.82 -14.90
N ASP A 107 -9.17 -11.77 -15.64
CA ASP A 107 -8.44 -11.28 -16.81
C ASP A 107 -7.22 -10.40 -16.47
N SER A 108 -7.00 -10.05 -15.20
CA SER A 108 -5.91 -9.17 -14.76
C SER A 108 -4.62 -9.90 -14.34
N LEU A 109 -4.59 -11.23 -14.46
CA LEU A 109 -3.43 -12.09 -14.11
C LEU A 109 -2.86 -12.86 -15.32
N GLY A 110 -3.22 -12.47 -16.55
CA GLY A 110 -2.72 -13.05 -17.80
C GLY A 110 -1.71 -12.17 -18.52
#